data_AF-A0A972VUP2-F1
#
_entry.id   AF-A0A972VUP2-F1
#
_cell.length_a   1.000
_cell.length_b   1.000
_cell.length_c   1.000
_cell.angle_alpha   90.00
_cell.angle_beta   90.00
_cell.angle_gamma   90.00
#
_symmetry.space_group_name_H-M   'P 1'
#
loop_
_entity.id
_entity.type
_entity.pdbx_description
1 polymer ?
#
loop_
_entity_poly.entity_id
_entity_poly.type
_entity_poly.pdbx_seq_one_letter_code
_entity_poly.pdbx_strand_id
1 'polypeptide(L)'
;MMETNINVRQALRVFQKVLDHGTRKGEATTYKRLDATTSYDGYTVILNDECVTLTIFFHNKFSLDYTSKRALYAFLGKLEEVDRQRGSRADRD
;
A
#
# COMPACT_ATOMS: atom_id res chain seq x y z
N MET A 1 7.47 -20.97 12.45
CA MET A 1 7.15 -20.46 11.10
C MET A 1 6.80 -19.00 11.25
N MET A 2 7.45 -18.09 10.54
CA MET A 2 7.09 -16.66 10.58
C MET A 2 5.93 -16.45 9.62
N GLU A 3 4.70 -16.56 10.14
CA GLU A 3 3.51 -16.12 9.43
C GLU A 3 3.63 -14.61 9.21
N THR A 4 4.01 -14.22 7.99
CA THR A 4 3.95 -12.83 7.56
C THR A 4 2.47 -12.44 7.50
N ASN A 5 1.93 -12.01 8.63
CA ASN A 5 0.53 -11.61 8.78
C ASN A 5 0.33 -10.23 8.15
N ILE A 6 0.37 -10.16 6.81
CA ILE A 6 0.05 -8.94 6.06
C ILE A 6 -1.40 -8.58 6.39
N ASN A 7 -1.57 -7.44 7.05
CA ASN A 7 -2.89 -6.89 7.29
C ASN A 7 -3.41 -6.28 5.98
N VAL A 8 -4.11 -7.10 5.18
CA VAL A 8 -4.74 -6.66 3.91
C VAL A 8 -5.58 -5.41 4.13
N ARG A 9 -6.32 -5.33 5.24
CA ARG A 9 -7.11 -4.14 5.61
C ARG A 9 -6.24 -2.89 5.79
N GLN A 10 -5.07 -3.02 6.42
CA GLN A 10 -4.13 -1.90 6.58
C GLN A 10 -3.59 -1.45 5.23
N ALA A 11 -3.18 -2.41 4.38
CA ALA A 11 -2.69 -2.10 3.04
C ALA A 11 -3.76 -1.37 2.20
N LEU A 12 -5.03 -1.80 2.27
CA LEU A 12 -6.14 -1.11 1.61
C LEU A 12 -6.36 0.33 2.13
N ARG A 13 -6.23 0.56 3.45
CA ARG A 13 -6.30 1.93 4.01
C ARG A 13 -5.15 2.80 3.53
N VAL A 14 -3.93 2.26 3.49
CA VAL A 14 -2.76 2.96 2.96
C VAL A 14 -2.94 3.27 1.49
N PHE A 15 -3.41 2.32 0.69
CA PHE A 15 -3.71 2.51 -0.72
C PHE A 15 -4.70 3.66 -0.94
N GLN A 16 -5.80 3.70 -0.19
CA GLN A 16 -6.76 4.80 -0.27
C GLN A 16 -6.13 6.16 0.06
N LYS A 17 -5.24 6.22 1.07
CA LYS A 17 -4.51 7.45 1.39
C LYS A 17 -3.51 7.86 0.32
N VAL A 18 -2.82 6.89 -0.29
CA VAL A 18 -1.93 7.15 -1.42
C VAL A 18 -2.74 7.70 -2.59
N LEU A 19 -3.96 7.21 -2.83
CA LEU A 19 -4.84 7.76 -3.85
C LEU A 19 -5.35 9.18 -3.52
N ASP A 20 -5.73 9.44 -2.27
CA ASP A 20 -6.31 10.73 -1.84
C ASP A 20 -5.25 11.84 -1.69
N HIS A 21 -4.07 11.52 -1.15
CA HIS A 21 -2.99 12.48 -0.88
C HIS A 21 -1.84 12.42 -1.88
N GLY A 22 -1.76 11.36 -2.68
CA GLY A 22 -0.71 11.18 -3.67
C GLY A 22 -0.92 11.99 -4.93
N THR A 23 0.10 11.97 -5.78
CA THR A 23 0.05 12.59 -7.10
C THR A 23 -0.20 11.51 -8.13
N ARG A 24 -1.34 11.59 -8.82
CA ARG A 24 -1.66 10.67 -9.91
C ARG A 24 -0.73 10.92 -11.09
N LYS A 25 0.05 9.91 -11.47
CA LYS A 25 0.97 9.90 -12.61
C LYS A 25 0.51 8.83 -13.61
N GLY A 26 -0.35 9.23 -14.55
CA GLY A 26 -0.95 8.30 -15.49
C GLY A 26 -1.89 7.32 -14.79
N GLU A 27 -1.56 6.04 -14.84
CA GLU A 27 -2.35 4.94 -14.25
C GLU A 27 -1.96 4.62 -12.80
N ALA A 28 -0.80 5.09 -12.35
CA ALA A 28 -0.32 4.91 -10.99
C ALA A 28 -0.45 6.22 -10.18
N THR A 29 -0.56 6.09 -8.86
CA THR A 29 -0.52 7.24 -7.94
C THR A 29 0.64 7.07 -6.99
N THR A 30 1.53 8.06 -6.96
CA THR A 30 2.72 8.00 -6.12
C THR A 30 2.54 8.89 -4.89
N TYR A 31 2.80 8.35 -3.70
CA TYR A 31 2.86 9.11 -2.44
C TYR A 31 3.95 8.57 -1.54
N LYS A 32 4.85 9.41 -1.04
CA LYS A 32 5.93 9.01 -0.12
C LYS A 32 6.77 7.79 -0.59
N ARG A 33 7.08 7.72 -1.89
CA ARG A 33 7.77 6.59 -2.55
C ARG A 33 6.99 5.27 -2.55
N LEU A 34 5.68 5.31 -2.27
CA LEU A 34 4.77 4.21 -2.53
C LEU A 34 4.00 4.50 -3.79
N ASP A 35 4.01 3.55 -4.71
CA ASP A 35 3.25 3.57 -5.94
C ASP A 35 2.02 2.67 -5.78
N ALA A 36 0.85 3.28 -5.92
CA ALA A 36 -0.45 2.64 -5.86
C ALA A 36 -1.08 2.59 -7.24
N THR A 37 -1.37 1.38 -7.71
CA THR A 37 -2.00 1.14 -9.02
C THR A 37 -3.21 0.24 -8.83
N THR A 38 -4.26 0.49 -9.59
CA THR A 38 -5.44 -0.38 -9.65
C THR A 38 -5.43 -1.12 -10.97
N SER A 39 -5.70 -2.42 -10.96
CA SER A 39 -5.86 -3.18 -12.20
C SER A 39 -7.16 -2.80 -12.92
N TYR A 40 -7.22 -3.03 -14.23
CA TYR A 40 -8.38 -2.75 -15.08
C TYR A 40 -9.67 -3.45 -14.60
N ASP A 41 -9.52 -4.61 -13.96
CA ASP A 41 -10.63 -5.39 -13.39
C ASP A 41 -11.30 -4.68 -12.19
N GLY A 42 -10.70 -3.62 -11.64
CA GLY A 42 -11.26 -2.81 -10.55
C GLY A 42 -11.13 -3.44 -9.15
N TYR A 43 -10.76 -4.72 -9.07
CA TYR A 43 -10.69 -5.47 -7.82
C TYR A 43 -9.28 -5.76 -7.32
N THR A 44 -8.29 -5.67 -8.20
CA THR A 44 -6.89 -5.94 -7.86
C THR A 44 -6.18 -4.63 -7.59
N VAL A 45 -5.58 -4.51 -6.41
CA VAL A 45 -4.78 -3.35 -6.01
C VAL A 45 -3.32 -3.75 -5.89
N ILE A 46 -2.44 -2.90 -6.40
CA ILE A 46 -1.00 -3.12 -6.41
C ILE A 46 -0.35 -1.96 -5.68
N LEU A 47 0.35 -2.27 -4.61
CA LEU A 47 1.19 -1.36 -3.85
C LEU A 47 2.63 -1.78 -4.03
N ASN A 48 3.45 -0.93 -4.63
CA ASN A 48 4.86 -1.22 -4.81
C ASN A 48 5.74 -0.07 -4.34
N ASP A 49 6.97 -0.43 -4.05
CA ASP A 49 8.09 0.42 -3.68
C ASP A 49 9.33 -0.10 -4.44
N GLU A 50 10.45 0.59 -4.33
CA GLU A 50 11.71 0.25 -5.00
C GLU A 50 12.18 -1.22 -4.86
N CYS A 51 11.79 -1.91 -3.77
CA CYS A 51 12.26 -3.26 -3.47
C CYS A 51 11.16 -4.29 -3.17
N VAL A 52 9.90 -3.86 -3.08
CA VAL A 52 8.78 -4.71 -2.63
C VAL A 52 7.53 -4.41 -3.46
N THR A 53 6.87 -5.47 -3.92
CA THR A 53 5.58 -5.40 -4.61
C THR A 53 4.55 -6.23 -3.85
N LEU A 54 3.53 -5.56 -3.33
CA LEU A 54 2.35 -6.15 -2.71
C LEU A 54 1.17 -6.06 -3.67
N THR A 55 0.74 -7.20 -4.18
CA THR A 55 -0.46 -7.32 -5.01
C THR A 55 -1.56 -7.97 -4.19
N ILE A 56 -2.69 -7.29 -4.03
CA ILE A 56 -3.86 -7.80 -3.33
C ILE A 56 -4.92 -8.11 -4.38
N PHE A 57 -5.32 -9.38 -4.40
CA PHE A 57 -6.38 -9.92 -5.23
C PHE A 57 -7.70 -9.97 -4.46
N PHE A 58 -8.78 -10.24 -5.19
CA PHE A 58 -10.08 -10.50 -4.59
C PHE A 58 -10.04 -11.74 -3.67
N HIS A 59 -11.00 -11.83 -2.73
CA HIS A 59 -11.06 -12.89 -1.70
C HIS A 59 -9.86 -12.94 -0.75
N ASN A 60 -9.32 -11.77 -0.39
CA ASN A 60 -8.31 -11.64 0.66
C ASN A 60 -7.00 -12.40 0.36
N LYS A 61 -6.78 -12.74 -0.91
CA LYS A 61 -5.50 -13.28 -1.41
C LYS A 61 -4.55 -12.13 -1.68
N PHE A 62 -3.30 -12.30 -1.31
CA PHE A 62 -2.25 -11.36 -1.66
C PHE A 62 -1.01 -12.12 -2.13
N SER A 63 -0.21 -11.47 -2.96
CA SER A 63 1.13 -11.90 -3.34
C SER A 63 2.09 -10.79 -2.98
N LEU A 64 3.22 -11.18 -2.42
CA LEU A 64 4.22 -10.25 -1.93
C LEU A 64 5.57 -10.69 -2.45
N ASP A 65 6.10 -9.89 -3.36
CA ASP A 65 7.39 -10.07 -4.00
C ASP A 65 8.39 -9.09 -3.39
N TYR A 66 9.55 -9.59 -2.93
CA TYR A 66 10.55 -8.77 -2.28
C TYR A 66 11.94 -9.37 -2.46
N THR A 67 12.92 -8.50 -2.67
CA THR A 67 14.33 -8.93 -2.88
C THR A 67 14.99 -9.47 -1.62
N SER A 68 14.56 -9.03 -0.43
CA SER A 68 15.13 -9.44 0.85
C SER A 68 14.18 -9.16 2.00
N LYS A 69 14.22 -9.98 3.06
CA LYS A 69 13.38 -9.77 4.26
C LYS A 69 13.52 -8.37 4.84
N ARG A 70 14.72 -7.79 4.79
CA ARG A 70 14.98 -6.42 5.24
C ARG A 70 14.18 -5.38 4.44
N ALA A 71 14.04 -5.57 3.13
CA ALA A 71 13.20 -4.71 2.29
C ALA A 71 11.72 -4.86 2.67
N LEU A 72 11.26 -6.10 2.91
CA LEU A 72 9.90 -6.35 3.41
C LEU A 72 9.63 -5.61 4.73
N TYR A 73 10.50 -5.72 5.73
CA TYR A 73 10.32 -5.01 7.00
C TYR A 73 10.31 -3.49 6.82
N ALA A 74 11.18 -2.95 5.95
CA ALA A 74 11.19 -1.53 5.63
C ALA A 74 9.87 -1.08 4.97
N PHE A 75 9.33 -1.88 4.05
CA PHE A 75 8.04 -1.64 3.40
C PHE A 75 6.88 -1.66 4.39
N LEU A 76 6.84 -2.64 5.30
CA LEU A 76 5.83 -2.71 6.37
C LEU A 76 5.87 -1.47 7.27
N GLY A 77 7.07 -0.99 7.61
CA GLY A 77 7.24 0.26 8.36
C GLY A 77 6.68 1.48 7.61
N LYS A 78 6.91 1.57 6.29
CA LYS A 78 6.32 2.63 5.44
C LYS A 78 4.79 2.56 5.44
N LEU A 79 4.21 1.36 5.29
CA LEU A 79 2.76 1.17 5.36
C LEU A 79 2.20 1.63 6.71
N GLU A 80 2.84 1.26 7.82
CA GLU A 80 2.41 1.71 9.14
C GLU A 80 2.52 3.22 9.31
N GLU A 81 3.59 3.85 8.82
CA GLU A 81 3.74 5.31 8.88
C GLU A 81 2.62 6.04 8.11
N VAL A 82 2.25 5.54 6.93
CA VAL A 82 1.15 6.11 6.14
C VAL A 82 -0.22 5.78 6.76
N ASP A 83 -0.39 4.60 7.33
CA ASP A 83 -1.62 4.22 8.05
C ASP A 83 -1.83 5.07 9.32
N ARG A 84 -0.74 5.40 10.03
CA ARG A 84 -0.76 6.26 11.23
C ARG A 84 -0.95 7.74 10.93
N GLN A 85 -0.60 8.22 9.75
CA GLN A 85 -0.94 9.58 9.33
C GLN A 85 -2.46 9.71 9.33
N ARG A 86 -3.03 10.30 10.39
CA ARG A 86 -4.44 10.66 10.43
C ARG A 86 -4.67 11.55 9.21
N GLY A 87 -5.54 11.12 8.29
CA GLY A 87 -5.97 11.97 7.21
C GLY A 87 -6.47 13.27 7.83
N SER A 88 -5.88 14.39 7.46
CA SER A 88 -6.24 15.71 7.93
C SER A 88 -7.64 16.08 7.42
N ARG A 89 -8.67 15.49 8.03
CA ARG A 89 -10.10 15.83 7.88
C ARG A 89 -10.79 15.82 9.25
N ALA A 90 -10.05 16.23 10.28
CA ALA A 90 -10.58 16.51 11.61
C ALA A 90 -9.86 17.75 12.16
N ASP A 91 -10.10 18.89 11.51
CA ASP A 91 -10.10 20.22 12.15
C ASP A 91 -10.75 21.23 11.19
N ARG A 92 -12.08 21.24 11.19
CA ARG A 92 -12.88 22.43 10.92
C ARG A 92 -14.28 22.17 11.49
N ASP A 93 -14.32 22.41 12.79
CA ASP A 93 -15.41 23.07 13.51
C ASP A 93 -16.11 24.14 12.65
#